data_AF-A0A7V8TUQ3-F1
#
_entry.id   AF-A0A7V8TUQ3-F1
#
_cell.length_a   1.000
_cell.length_b   1.000
_cell.length_c   1.000
_cell.angle_alpha   90.00
_cell.angle_beta   90.00
_cell.angle_gamma   90.00
#
_symmetry.space_group_name_H-M   'P 1'
#
loop_
_entity.id
_entity.type
_entity.pdbx_description
1 polymer ?
#
loop_
_entity_poly.entity_id
_entity_poly.type
_entity_poly.pdbx_seq_one_letter_code
_entity_poly.pdbx_strand_id
1 'polypeptide(L)'
;MTAIYNMNRDLAIDLVSKEDREIAETTEKYPHETETVRILGNWITVKATALDVSGSRARVKVTQYIPTRVYKAYKEYWDVLIETGERAARLYLVERLQALPEDKGAPKKLGQTMLLLGKEQGRWVVRPGWPERHAASQLADKADSLIPEKLGLTTNDYTDREALEQLPKLETAHQTYEQAVQMLAKAPGMDEESAQQQYKFSLRELERAIANAKAFSAYREEIDIRNLRRGESITGRPGVFGEVKNSGGRTVTKLYVRFYFLDASGTPVAEASHRPILATHSDDVPLKPNYAKKFGFRADDVTSEWGGDVDTEILSIRFAD
;
A
#
# COMPACT_ATOMS: atom_id res chain seq x y z
N MET A 1 -19.40 23.13 -5.67
CA MET A 1 -18.40 22.56 -6.61
C MET A 1 -18.96 21.35 -7.38
N THR A 2 -19.78 20.50 -6.77
CA THR A 2 -20.34 19.28 -7.39
C THR A 2 -21.12 19.51 -8.70
N ALA A 3 -21.98 20.54 -8.77
CA ALA A 3 -22.73 20.90 -9.98
C ALA A 3 -21.81 21.12 -11.19
N ILE A 4 -20.80 21.96 -10.98
CA ILE A 4 -19.82 22.37 -11.99
C ILE A 4 -19.01 21.17 -12.46
N TYR A 5 -18.62 20.29 -11.54
CA TYR A 5 -17.91 19.06 -11.87
C TYR A 5 -18.76 18.12 -12.73
N ASN A 6 -20.03 17.91 -12.38
CA ASN A 6 -20.95 17.06 -13.15
C ASN A 6 -21.18 17.61 -14.56
N MET A 7 -21.42 18.92 -14.69
CA MET A 7 -21.56 19.56 -16.00
C MET A 7 -20.30 19.43 -16.86
N ASN A 8 -19.11 19.60 -16.26
CA ASN A 8 -17.85 19.35 -16.96
C ASN A 8 -17.74 17.89 -17.38
N ARG A 9 -18.06 16.95 -16.48
CA ARG A 9 -17.98 15.50 -16.70
C ARG A 9 -18.87 15.09 -17.87
N ASP A 10 -20.13 15.46 -17.83
CA ASP A 10 -21.13 15.05 -18.81
C ASP A 10 -20.80 15.64 -20.19
N LEU A 11 -20.35 16.91 -20.25
CA LEU A 11 -19.87 17.51 -21.49
C LEU A 11 -18.63 16.78 -22.04
N ALA A 12 -17.68 16.44 -21.18
CA ALA A 12 -16.47 15.73 -21.60
C ALA A 12 -16.79 14.32 -22.12
N ILE A 13 -17.70 13.58 -21.47
CA ILE A 13 -18.15 12.28 -21.94
C ILE A 13 -18.86 12.41 -23.30
N ASP A 14 -19.84 13.31 -23.42
CA ASP A 14 -20.58 13.55 -24.67
C ASP A 14 -19.65 13.88 -25.85
N LEU A 15 -18.65 14.74 -25.62
CA LEU A 15 -17.70 15.12 -26.67
C LEU A 15 -16.82 13.95 -27.13
N VAL A 16 -16.26 13.18 -26.19
CA VAL A 16 -15.40 12.06 -26.56
C VAL A 16 -16.23 10.93 -27.20
N SER A 17 -17.45 10.68 -26.71
CA SER A 17 -18.40 9.73 -27.31
C SER A 17 -18.87 10.11 -28.71
N LYS A 18 -18.86 11.40 -29.09
CA LYS A 18 -19.18 11.82 -30.46
C LYS A 18 -18.08 11.54 -31.47
N GLU A 19 -16.82 11.62 -31.05
CA GLU A 19 -15.68 11.26 -31.89
C GLU A 19 -15.49 9.73 -31.98
N ASP A 20 -15.89 9.02 -30.93
CA ASP A 20 -15.74 7.58 -30.79
C ASP A 20 -17.10 6.89 -31.00
N ARG A 21 -17.46 6.59 -32.25
CA ARG A 21 -18.77 6.06 -32.64
C ARG A 21 -18.99 4.59 -32.22
N GLU A 22 -19.04 4.30 -30.92
CA GLU A 22 -19.79 3.20 -30.30
C GLU A 22 -20.21 3.65 -28.90
N ILE A 23 -21.51 3.90 -28.69
CA ILE A 23 -22.06 4.66 -27.55
C ILE A 23 -22.47 3.74 -26.40
N ALA A 24 -22.32 4.24 -25.16
CA ALA A 24 -23.37 4.13 -24.14
C ALA A 24 -23.31 5.33 -23.17
N GLU A 25 -24.40 6.10 -23.11
CA GLU A 25 -24.65 7.11 -22.08
C GLU A 25 -24.61 6.47 -20.69
N THR A 26 -23.98 7.15 -19.73
CA THR A 26 -24.10 6.82 -18.31
C THR A 26 -24.54 8.07 -17.55
N THR A 27 -25.82 8.11 -17.22
CA THR A 27 -26.38 9.04 -16.25
C THR A 27 -26.27 8.38 -14.87
N GLU A 28 -25.17 8.60 -14.15
CA GLU A 28 -25.18 8.35 -12.72
C GLU A 28 -25.73 9.61 -12.03
N LYS A 29 -27.02 9.54 -11.65
CA LYS A 29 -27.66 10.57 -10.83
C LYS A 29 -27.10 10.48 -9.42
N TYR A 30 -26.32 11.47 -9.03
CA TYR A 30 -25.96 11.63 -7.63
C TYR A 30 -27.23 11.97 -6.83
N PRO A 31 -27.53 11.25 -5.73
CA PRO A 31 -28.80 11.37 -5.01
C PRO A 31 -28.97 12.69 -4.23
N HIS A 32 -28.04 13.66 -4.35
CA HIS A 32 -27.99 14.86 -3.51
C HIS A 32 -27.71 16.14 -4.30
N GLU A 33 -28.42 16.37 -5.41
CA GLU A 33 -28.48 17.73 -5.96
C GLU A 33 -29.31 18.62 -5.03
N THR A 34 -28.64 19.50 -4.30
CA THR A 34 -29.31 20.58 -3.57
C THR A 34 -29.97 21.54 -4.56
N GLU A 35 -31.08 22.17 -4.18
CA GLU A 35 -31.78 23.16 -5.01
C GLU A 35 -30.85 24.29 -5.51
N THR A 36 -29.87 24.68 -4.69
CA THR A 36 -28.83 25.66 -5.04
C THR A 36 -27.94 25.20 -6.21
N VAL A 37 -27.57 23.92 -6.22
CA VAL A 37 -26.78 23.30 -7.31
C VAL A 37 -27.58 23.32 -8.62
N ARG A 38 -28.86 22.96 -8.55
CA ARG A 38 -29.78 22.96 -9.69
C ARG A 38 -29.94 24.35 -10.31
N ILE A 39 -30.19 25.36 -9.47
CA ILE A 39 -30.38 26.74 -9.94
C ILE A 39 -29.09 27.31 -10.53
N LEU A 40 -27.94 27.15 -9.86
CA LEU A 40 -26.65 27.62 -10.41
C LEU A 40 -26.29 26.96 -11.74
N GLY A 41 -26.60 25.67 -11.89
CA GLY A 41 -26.36 24.93 -13.13
C GLY A 41 -27.01 25.57 -14.36
N ASN A 42 -28.20 26.15 -14.22
CA ASN A 42 -28.92 26.83 -15.31
C ASN A 42 -28.21 28.09 -15.84
N TRP A 43 -27.32 28.67 -15.03
CA TRP A 43 -26.59 29.89 -15.39
C TRP A 43 -25.17 29.62 -15.87
N ILE A 44 -24.62 28.44 -15.61
CA ILE A 44 -23.25 28.13 -15.99
C ILE A 44 -23.24 27.58 -17.42
N THR A 45 -22.40 28.16 -18.27
CA THR A 45 -22.11 27.62 -19.60
C THR A 45 -20.77 26.92 -19.56
N VAL A 46 -20.75 25.68 -19.99
CA VAL A 46 -19.54 24.87 -20.04
C VAL A 46 -19.16 24.66 -21.50
N LYS A 47 -17.91 24.91 -21.87
CA LYS A 47 -17.39 24.72 -23.23
C LYS A 47 -16.11 23.91 -23.19
N ALA A 48 -16.01 22.86 -23.99
CA ALA A 48 -14.71 22.28 -24.26
C ALA A 48 -13.89 23.23 -25.15
N THR A 49 -12.61 23.29 -24.85
CA THR A 49 -11.65 24.19 -25.49
C THR A 49 -10.44 23.45 -26.03
N ALA A 50 -10.28 22.17 -25.66
CA ALA A 50 -9.37 21.23 -26.30
C ALA A 50 -9.89 19.82 -26.04
N LEU A 51 -9.71 18.93 -27.01
CA LEU A 51 -9.97 17.50 -26.93
C LEU A 51 -8.77 16.79 -27.55
N ASP A 52 -8.24 15.79 -26.84
CA ASP A 52 -7.15 14.95 -27.31
C ASP A 52 -7.49 13.50 -26.97
N VAL A 53 -7.69 12.66 -27.99
CA VAL A 53 -8.09 11.25 -27.86
C VAL A 53 -6.95 10.37 -28.36
N SER A 54 -6.58 9.39 -27.54
CA SER A 54 -5.52 8.42 -27.85
C SER A 54 -5.94 7.04 -27.38
N GLY A 55 -6.46 6.23 -28.31
CA GLY A 55 -6.95 4.88 -28.03
C GLY A 55 -8.09 4.89 -27.01
N SER A 56 -7.87 4.23 -25.86
CA SER A 56 -8.83 4.15 -24.76
C SER A 56 -8.73 5.31 -23.75
N ARG A 57 -8.03 6.40 -24.09
CA ARG A 57 -7.80 7.56 -23.21
C ARG A 57 -8.19 8.86 -23.91
N ALA A 58 -8.72 9.82 -23.15
CA ALA A 58 -8.98 11.16 -23.66
C ALA A 58 -8.69 12.24 -22.62
N ARG A 59 -8.31 13.42 -23.10
CA ARG A 59 -8.11 14.64 -22.31
C ARG A 59 -9.03 15.72 -22.83
N VAL A 60 -9.88 16.25 -21.96
CA VAL A 60 -10.82 17.32 -22.31
C VAL A 60 -10.55 18.54 -21.46
N LYS A 61 -10.15 19.63 -22.10
CA LYS A 61 -10.02 20.93 -21.43
C LYS A 61 -11.35 21.64 -21.45
N VAL A 62 -11.98 21.75 -20.30
CA VAL A 62 -13.28 22.38 -20.13
C VAL A 62 -13.11 23.78 -19.56
N THR A 63 -13.76 24.78 -20.16
CA THR A 63 -13.83 26.16 -19.68
C THR A 63 -15.25 26.49 -19.25
N GLN A 64 -15.38 27.05 -18.05
CA GLN A 64 -16.66 27.48 -17.50
C GLN A 64 -16.84 28.97 -17.66
N TYR A 65 -18.06 29.36 -17.98
CA TYR A 65 -18.51 30.74 -18.07
C TYR A 65 -19.74 30.90 -17.22
N ILE A 66 -19.85 32.05 -16.57
CA ILE A 66 -21.04 32.42 -15.81
C ILE A 66 -21.38 33.89 -16.12
N PRO A 67 -22.66 34.23 -16.30
CA PRO A 67 -23.13 35.61 -16.41
C PRO A 67 -22.51 36.53 -15.36
N THR A 68 -22.05 37.71 -15.76
CA THR A 68 -21.37 38.65 -14.83
C THR A 68 -22.23 38.99 -13.60
N ARG A 69 -23.54 39.11 -13.77
CA ARG A 69 -24.49 39.38 -12.67
C ARG A 69 -24.63 38.19 -11.72
N VAL A 70 -24.68 36.98 -12.26
CA VAL A 70 -24.71 35.73 -11.48
C VAL A 70 -23.39 35.55 -10.71
N TYR A 71 -22.25 35.86 -11.35
CA TYR A 71 -20.95 35.86 -10.66
C TYR A 71 -20.93 36.80 -9.46
N LYS A 72 -21.52 37.99 -9.58
CA LYS A 72 -21.63 38.94 -8.48
C LYS A 72 -22.46 38.37 -7.33
N ALA A 73 -23.65 37.84 -7.61
CA ALA A 73 -24.50 37.18 -6.61
C ALA A 73 -23.79 35.99 -5.93
N TYR A 74 -23.03 35.20 -6.72
CA TYR A 74 -22.23 34.10 -6.19
C TYR A 74 -21.07 34.57 -5.30
N LYS A 75 -20.47 35.73 -5.58
CA LYS A 75 -19.45 36.32 -4.72
C LYS A 75 -20.06 36.80 -3.40
N GLU A 76 -21.19 37.52 -3.46
CA GLU A 76 -21.95 37.98 -2.29
C GLU A 76 -22.38 36.81 -1.39
N TYR A 77 -22.73 35.66 -1.98
CA TYR A 77 -23.03 34.43 -1.24
C TYR A 77 -21.91 34.01 -0.28
N TRP A 78 -20.64 34.14 -0.67
CA TRP A 78 -19.52 33.76 0.19
C TRP A 78 -19.40 34.66 1.41
N ASP A 79 -19.66 35.96 1.25
CA ASP A 79 -19.66 36.92 2.34
C ASP A 79 -20.78 36.55 3.34
N VAL A 80 -21.99 36.28 2.84
CA VAL A 80 -23.14 35.84 3.65
C VAL A 80 -22.88 34.50 4.33
N LEU A 81 -22.18 33.56 3.68
CA LEU A 81 -21.83 32.26 4.25
C LEU A 81 -20.96 32.39 5.49
N ILE A 82 -19.96 33.28 5.44
CA ILE A 82 -19.06 33.54 6.56
C ILE A 82 -19.81 34.14 7.74
N GLU A 83 -20.77 35.04 7.48
CA GLU A 83 -21.50 35.77 8.52
C GLU A 83 -22.66 34.97 9.13
N THR A 84 -23.37 34.18 8.34
CA THR A 84 -24.69 33.64 8.71
C THR A 84 -24.78 32.11 8.66
N GLY A 85 -23.75 31.43 8.17
CA GLY A 85 -23.71 29.99 8.00
C GLY A 85 -24.46 29.48 6.75
N GLU A 86 -24.37 28.17 6.52
CA GLU A 86 -24.69 27.55 5.24
C GLU A 86 -26.15 27.67 4.81
N ARG A 87 -27.09 27.48 5.76
CA ARG A 87 -28.52 27.50 5.44
C ARG A 87 -29.00 28.87 4.96
N ALA A 88 -28.61 29.93 5.67
CA ALA A 88 -29.00 31.31 5.34
C ALA A 88 -28.37 31.77 4.03
N ALA A 89 -27.08 31.50 3.83
CA ALA A 89 -26.40 31.80 2.57
C ALA A 89 -27.03 31.08 1.36
N ARG A 90 -27.42 29.81 1.52
CA ARG A 90 -28.11 29.08 0.44
C ARG A 90 -29.45 29.73 0.06
N LEU A 91 -30.27 30.12 1.04
CA LEU A 91 -31.54 30.82 0.78
C LEU A 91 -31.30 32.15 0.08
N TYR A 92 -30.34 32.94 0.58
CA TYR A 92 -29.91 34.20 -0.04
C TYR A 92 -29.56 34.01 -1.52
N LEU A 93 -28.73 33.00 -1.82
CA LEU A 93 -28.31 32.77 -3.20
C LEU A 93 -29.48 32.36 -4.09
N VAL A 94 -30.39 31.51 -3.61
CA VAL A 94 -31.58 31.10 -4.38
C VAL A 94 -32.46 32.30 -4.70
N GLU A 95 -32.81 33.11 -3.70
CA GLU A 95 -33.62 34.32 -3.87
C GLU A 95 -32.95 35.30 -4.83
N ARG A 96 -31.63 35.50 -4.67
CA ARG A 96 -30.87 36.42 -5.50
C ARG A 96 -30.83 35.98 -6.96
N LEU A 97 -30.65 34.68 -7.22
CA LEU A 97 -30.62 34.14 -8.58
C LEU A 97 -32.00 34.15 -9.24
N GLN A 98 -33.07 33.92 -8.49
CA GLN A 98 -34.44 33.99 -9.00
C GLN A 98 -34.87 35.43 -9.34
N ALA A 99 -34.32 36.42 -8.63
CA ALA A 99 -34.60 37.84 -8.88
C ALA A 99 -33.78 38.45 -10.03
N LEU A 100 -32.82 37.71 -10.62
CA LEU A 100 -32.02 38.23 -11.74
C LEU A 100 -32.86 38.24 -13.03
N PRO A 101 -32.82 39.32 -13.83
CA PRO A 101 -33.47 39.36 -15.13
C PRO A 101 -32.87 38.31 -16.09
N GLU A 102 -33.66 37.81 -17.03
CA GLU A 102 -33.22 36.79 -18.00
C GLU A 102 -32.04 37.23 -18.87
N ASP A 103 -31.83 38.54 -19.05
CA ASP A 103 -30.63 39.07 -19.69
C ASP A 103 -29.38 38.75 -18.86
N LYS A 104 -28.64 37.77 -19.39
CA LYS A 104 -27.44 37.18 -18.82
C LYS A 104 -26.24 38.14 -18.82
N GLY A 105 -26.26 39.23 -19.60
CA GLY A 105 -25.10 40.08 -19.80
C GLY A 105 -23.88 39.32 -20.33
N ALA A 106 -22.71 39.98 -20.36
CA ALA A 106 -21.49 39.35 -20.87
C ALA A 106 -21.05 38.18 -19.97
N PRO A 107 -20.77 36.98 -20.54
CA PRO A 107 -20.27 35.85 -19.78
C PRO A 107 -18.85 36.11 -19.28
N LYS A 108 -18.60 35.85 -18.00
CA LYS A 108 -17.28 35.92 -17.38
C LYS A 108 -16.72 34.51 -17.25
N LYS A 109 -15.44 34.32 -17.63
CA LYS A 109 -14.72 33.06 -17.43
C LYS A 109 -14.59 32.79 -15.93
N LEU A 110 -15.14 31.67 -15.47
CA LEU A 110 -15.08 31.25 -14.06
C LEU A 110 -13.80 30.47 -13.79
N GLY A 111 -13.42 29.57 -14.71
CA GLY A 111 -12.27 28.70 -14.54
C GLY A 111 -12.05 27.76 -15.71
N GLN A 112 -10.98 26.98 -15.62
CA GLN A 112 -10.66 25.89 -16.54
C GLN A 112 -10.29 24.64 -15.76
N THR A 113 -10.75 23.49 -16.24
CA THR A 113 -10.44 22.19 -15.67
C THR A 113 -10.04 21.25 -16.80
N MET A 114 -8.95 20.50 -16.59
CA MET A 114 -8.62 19.37 -17.44
C MET A 114 -9.30 18.12 -16.87
N LEU A 115 -10.15 17.48 -17.67
CA LEU A 115 -10.73 16.19 -17.34
C LEU A 115 -9.99 15.10 -18.10
N LEU A 116 -9.68 14.02 -17.40
CA LEU A 116 -9.06 12.84 -17.98
C LEU A 116 -10.09 11.71 -17.98
N LEU A 117 -10.25 11.08 -19.14
CA LEU A 117 -11.21 10.02 -19.37
C LEU A 117 -10.49 8.75 -19.78
N GLY A 118 -11.01 7.62 -19.31
CA GLY A 118 -10.63 6.28 -19.77
C GLY A 118 -11.84 5.52 -20.27
N LYS A 119 -11.65 4.63 -21.25
CA LYS A 119 -12.66 3.66 -21.67
C LYS A 119 -12.68 2.45 -20.73
N GLU A 120 -13.84 2.17 -20.15
CA GLU A 120 -14.10 1.02 -19.29
C GLU A 120 -15.35 0.31 -19.80
N GLN A 121 -15.23 -0.99 -20.11
CA GLN A 121 -16.34 -1.78 -20.68
C GLN A 121 -16.99 -1.08 -21.90
N GLY A 122 -16.18 -0.44 -22.74
CA GLY A 122 -16.62 0.31 -23.92
C GLY A 122 -17.14 1.74 -23.65
N ARG A 123 -17.15 2.22 -22.40
CA ARG A 123 -17.72 3.51 -22.02
C ARG A 123 -16.66 4.49 -21.51
N TRP A 124 -16.77 5.76 -21.87
CA TRP A 124 -15.89 6.82 -21.34
C TRP A 124 -16.27 7.19 -19.91
N VAL A 125 -15.30 7.14 -19.00
CA VAL A 125 -15.48 7.51 -17.58
C VAL A 125 -14.46 8.58 -17.21
N VAL A 126 -14.91 9.67 -16.59
CA VAL A 126 -14.01 10.69 -16.03
C VAL A 126 -13.40 10.16 -14.74
N ARG A 127 -12.07 10.15 -14.66
CA ARG A 127 -11.34 9.74 -13.47
C ARG A 127 -10.68 10.96 -12.80
N PRO A 128 -11.31 11.56 -11.78
CA PRO A 128 -10.70 12.66 -11.05
C PRO A 128 -9.43 12.15 -10.34
N GLY A 129 -8.33 12.90 -10.49
CA GLY A 129 -7.03 12.52 -9.94
C GLY A 129 -6.37 11.32 -10.62
N TRP A 130 -6.74 11.00 -11.86
CA TRP A 130 -6.13 9.88 -12.59
C TRP A 130 -4.61 9.94 -12.68
N PRO A 131 -3.94 11.08 -12.93
CA PRO A 131 -2.48 11.14 -12.99
C PRO A 131 -1.84 10.73 -11.66
N GLU A 132 -2.36 11.26 -10.55
CA GLU A 132 -1.90 10.96 -9.21
C GLU A 132 -2.13 9.49 -8.86
N ARG A 133 -3.35 8.98 -9.10
CA ARG A 133 -3.70 7.57 -8.84
C ARG A 133 -2.89 6.62 -9.70
N HIS A 134 -2.66 6.94 -10.97
CA HIS A 134 -1.86 6.13 -11.89
C HIS A 134 -0.38 6.17 -11.49
N ALA A 135 0.17 7.34 -11.17
CA ALA A 135 1.55 7.45 -10.71
C ALA A 135 1.76 6.72 -9.37
N ALA A 136 0.81 6.80 -8.44
CA ALA A 136 0.81 6.02 -7.20
C ALA A 136 0.78 4.51 -7.49
N SER A 137 -0.06 4.06 -8.42
CA SER A 137 -0.11 2.65 -8.85
C SER A 137 1.23 2.19 -9.43
N GLN A 138 1.85 2.98 -10.31
CA GLN A 138 3.15 2.63 -10.90
C GLN A 138 4.27 2.56 -9.84
N LEU A 139 4.23 3.42 -8.83
CA LEU A 139 5.15 3.35 -7.70
C LEU A 139 4.90 2.10 -6.87
N ALA A 140 3.64 1.74 -6.58
CA ALA A 140 3.30 0.52 -5.88
C ALA A 140 3.75 -0.73 -6.66
N ASP A 141 3.49 -0.81 -7.97
CA ASP A 141 3.94 -1.90 -8.84
C ASP A 141 5.47 -2.03 -8.83
N LYS A 142 6.18 -0.90 -8.86
CA LYS A 142 7.64 -0.86 -8.73
C LYS A 142 8.08 -1.36 -7.35
N ALA A 143 7.42 -0.96 -6.27
CA ALA A 143 7.73 -1.43 -4.93
C ALA A 143 7.55 -2.95 -4.82
N ASP A 144 6.45 -3.49 -5.36
CA ASP A 144 6.19 -4.93 -5.40
C ASP A 144 7.26 -5.70 -6.19
N SER A 145 7.73 -5.15 -7.31
CA SER A 145 8.81 -5.76 -8.09
C SER A 145 10.15 -5.85 -7.36
N LEU A 146 10.34 -5.05 -6.29
CA LEU A 146 11.54 -5.07 -5.46
C LEU A 146 11.43 -6.10 -4.32
N ILE A 147 10.23 -6.58 -4.02
CA ILE A 147 9.97 -7.57 -2.98
C ILE A 147 10.19 -8.95 -3.60
N PRO A 148 11.18 -9.72 -3.13
CA PRO A 148 11.39 -11.10 -3.58
C PRO A 148 10.11 -11.94 -3.45
N GLU A 149 9.84 -12.81 -4.40
CA GLU A 149 8.64 -13.67 -4.41
C GLU A 149 8.52 -14.52 -3.13
N LYS A 150 9.66 -15.02 -2.62
CA LYS A 150 9.75 -15.75 -1.34
C LYS A 150 9.42 -14.89 -0.11
N LEU A 151 9.48 -13.57 -0.25
CA LEU A 151 9.12 -12.57 0.74
C LEU A 151 7.65 -12.16 0.64
N GLY A 152 6.89 -12.75 -0.30
CA GLY A 152 5.48 -12.47 -0.49
C GLY A 152 4.82 -12.30 0.87
N LEU A 153 4.25 -11.11 1.12
CA LEU A 153 3.90 -10.60 2.45
C LEU A 153 2.83 -11.46 3.18
N THR A 154 2.46 -12.58 2.60
CA THR A 154 1.45 -13.55 3.02
C THR A 154 2.04 -14.90 3.43
N THR A 155 3.31 -15.23 3.09
CA THR A 155 3.91 -16.54 3.40
C THR A 155 4.85 -16.44 4.60
N ASN A 156 4.64 -17.28 5.62
CA ASN A 156 5.45 -17.32 6.85
C ASN A 156 6.82 -18.01 6.66
N ASP A 157 7.23 -18.26 5.42
CA ASP A 157 8.37 -19.14 5.10
C ASP A 157 9.71 -18.41 4.98
N TYR A 158 9.70 -17.09 5.15
CA TYR A 158 10.88 -16.26 4.99
C TYR A 158 11.73 -16.16 6.25
N THR A 159 13.04 -16.32 6.12
CA THR A 159 13.99 -16.25 7.23
C THR A 159 14.53 -14.83 7.43
N ASP A 160 14.90 -14.48 8.66
CA ASP A 160 15.47 -13.14 8.93
C ASP A 160 16.84 -12.95 8.25
N ARG A 161 17.56 -14.05 8.02
CA ARG A 161 18.80 -14.06 7.25
C ARG A 161 18.56 -13.67 5.80
N GLU A 162 17.61 -14.31 5.12
CA GLU A 162 17.28 -13.93 3.75
C GLU A 162 16.82 -12.46 3.73
N ALA A 163 16.06 -12.01 4.73
CA ALA A 163 15.62 -10.62 4.86
C ALA A 163 16.78 -9.64 4.94
N LEU A 164 17.81 -10.02 5.70
CA LEU A 164 19.04 -9.27 5.81
C LEU A 164 19.78 -9.16 4.47
N GLU A 165 19.86 -10.26 3.70
CA GLU A 165 20.47 -10.26 2.37
C GLU A 165 19.73 -9.34 1.38
N GLN A 166 18.42 -9.15 1.56
CA GLN A 166 17.57 -8.31 0.70
C GLN A 166 17.26 -6.93 1.31
N LEU A 167 17.87 -6.57 2.44
CA LEU A 167 17.55 -5.38 3.21
C LEU A 167 17.54 -4.08 2.38
N PRO A 168 18.53 -3.80 1.50
CA PRO A 168 18.50 -2.58 0.69
C PRO A 168 17.31 -2.51 -0.26
N LYS A 169 16.87 -3.66 -0.81
CA LYS A 169 15.68 -3.71 -1.68
C LYS A 169 14.41 -3.49 -0.89
N LEU A 170 14.31 -4.08 0.31
CA LEU A 170 13.18 -3.89 1.22
C LEU A 170 13.03 -2.42 1.64
N GLU A 171 14.13 -1.77 2.01
CA GLU A 171 14.12 -0.33 2.36
C GLU A 171 13.73 0.54 1.15
N THR A 172 14.22 0.20 -0.04
CA THR A 172 13.82 0.90 -1.28
C THR A 172 12.34 0.69 -1.59
N ALA A 173 11.81 -0.52 -1.40
CA ALA A 173 10.40 -0.83 -1.59
C ALA A 173 9.52 -0.04 -0.61
N HIS A 174 9.92 0.04 0.67
CA HIS A 174 9.20 0.80 1.70
C HIS A 174 9.14 2.29 1.34
N GLN A 175 10.28 2.92 1.01
CA GLN A 175 10.31 4.31 0.56
C GLN A 175 9.48 4.55 -0.70
N THR A 176 9.47 3.59 -1.64
CA THR A 176 8.68 3.69 -2.87
C THR A 176 7.17 3.63 -2.56
N TYR A 177 6.75 2.82 -1.59
CA TYR A 177 5.37 2.81 -1.10
C TYR A 177 4.98 4.11 -0.39
N GLU A 178 5.87 4.70 0.42
CA GLU A 178 5.61 6.02 1.02
C GLU A 178 5.42 7.10 -0.05
N GLN A 179 6.21 7.08 -1.11
CA GLN A 179 6.03 7.98 -2.26
C GLN A 179 4.68 7.73 -2.97
N ALA A 180 4.24 6.46 -3.09
CA ALA A 180 2.93 6.13 -3.64
C ALA A 180 1.80 6.72 -2.80
N VAL A 181 1.90 6.64 -1.46
CA VAL A 181 0.94 7.25 -0.52
C VAL A 181 0.89 8.77 -0.72
N GLN A 182 2.03 9.45 -0.72
CA GLN A 182 2.12 10.89 -0.90
C GLN A 182 1.57 11.34 -2.27
N MET A 183 1.79 10.54 -3.31
CA MET A 183 1.23 10.80 -4.63
C MET A 183 -0.29 10.64 -4.61
N LEU A 184 -0.79 9.57 -4.01
CA LEU A 184 -2.22 9.26 -3.95
C LEU A 184 -2.99 10.30 -3.13
N ALA A 185 -2.42 10.81 -2.04
CA ALA A 185 -3.01 11.87 -1.21
C ALA A 185 -3.15 13.22 -1.94
N LYS A 186 -2.48 13.41 -3.10
CA LYS A 186 -2.70 14.59 -3.97
C LYS A 186 -3.95 14.44 -4.85
N ALA A 187 -4.52 13.25 -4.95
CA ALA A 187 -5.72 13.02 -5.75
C ALA A 187 -6.93 13.69 -5.10
N PRO A 188 -7.79 14.39 -5.87
CA PRO A 188 -9.03 14.95 -5.34
C PRO A 188 -9.91 13.89 -4.65
N GLY A 189 -10.38 14.22 -3.44
CA GLY A 189 -11.21 13.32 -2.63
C GLY A 189 -10.44 12.18 -1.96
N MET A 190 -9.11 12.24 -1.93
CA MET A 190 -8.26 11.33 -1.18
C MET A 190 -7.48 12.13 -0.15
N ASP A 191 -7.70 11.87 1.14
CA ASP A 191 -6.84 12.39 2.20
C ASP A 191 -5.65 11.45 2.46
N GLU A 192 -4.71 11.92 3.27
CA GLU A 192 -3.50 11.16 3.61
C GLU A 192 -3.83 9.86 4.36
N GLU A 193 -4.82 9.88 5.25
CA GLU A 193 -5.24 8.70 6.01
C GLU A 193 -5.80 7.61 5.10
N SER A 194 -6.66 7.97 4.15
CA SER A 194 -7.23 7.05 3.16
C SER A 194 -6.15 6.49 2.24
N ALA A 195 -5.20 7.33 1.81
CA ALA A 195 -4.06 6.90 1.01
C ALA A 195 -3.14 5.93 1.78
N GLN A 196 -2.87 6.21 3.06
CA GLN A 196 -2.12 5.31 3.94
C GLN A 196 -2.86 3.99 4.13
N GLN A 197 -4.17 4.04 4.38
CA GLN A 197 -5.00 2.85 4.58
C GLN A 197 -5.00 1.93 3.36
N GLN A 198 -4.89 2.48 2.13
CA GLN A 198 -4.76 1.69 0.91
C GLN A 198 -3.47 0.85 0.86
N TYR A 199 -2.36 1.34 1.40
CA TYR A 199 -1.05 0.67 1.37
C TYR A 199 -0.57 0.14 2.74
N LYS A 200 -1.42 0.26 3.76
CA LYS A 200 -1.12 -0.05 5.17
C LYS A 200 -0.59 -1.47 5.37
N PHE A 201 -1.17 -2.45 4.68
CA PHE A 201 -0.72 -3.84 4.80
C PHE A 201 0.72 -3.98 4.29
N SER A 202 1.00 -3.50 3.07
CA SER A 202 2.34 -3.58 2.47
C SER A 202 3.39 -2.87 3.29
N LEU A 203 3.11 -1.65 3.74
CA LEU A 203 4.02 -0.87 4.58
C LEU A 203 4.32 -1.58 5.90
N ARG A 204 3.30 -2.05 6.61
CA ARG A 204 3.46 -2.75 7.89
C ARG A 204 4.31 -4.02 7.74
N GLU A 205 4.08 -4.79 6.69
CA GLU A 205 4.81 -6.02 6.44
C GLU A 205 6.27 -5.78 6.07
N LEU A 206 6.55 -4.74 5.26
CA LEU A 206 7.90 -4.29 4.96
C LEU A 206 8.63 -3.78 6.22
N GLU A 207 7.98 -2.95 7.03
CA GLU A 207 8.52 -2.45 8.29
C GLU A 207 8.88 -3.60 9.23
N ARG A 208 8.00 -4.60 9.34
CA ARG A 208 8.25 -5.81 10.13
C ARG A 208 9.45 -6.59 9.60
N ALA A 209 9.53 -6.81 8.29
CA ALA A 209 10.65 -7.53 7.68
C ALA A 209 11.99 -6.80 7.87
N ILE A 210 12.02 -5.48 7.66
CA ILE A 210 13.18 -4.61 7.87
C ILE A 210 13.61 -4.63 9.34
N ALA A 211 12.67 -4.48 10.27
CA ALA A 211 12.95 -4.48 11.70
C ALA A 211 13.51 -5.84 12.15
N ASN A 212 12.92 -6.94 11.68
CA ASN A 212 13.39 -8.29 11.97
C ASN A 212 14.78 -8.55 11.40
N ALA A 213 15.06 -8.15 10.16
CA ALA A 213 16.38 -8.28 9.54
C ALA A 213 17.47 -7.52 10.34
N LYS A 214 17.18 -6.28 10.72
CA LYS A 214 18.10 -5.45 11.54
C LYS A 214 18.32 -6.05 12.92
N ALA A 215 17.25 -6.48 13.59
CA ALA A 215 17.34 -7.14 14.90
C ALA A 215 18.13 -8.44 14.83
N PHE A 216 17.90 -9.26 13.79
CA PHE A 216 18.66 -10.47 13.52
C PHE A 216 20.15 -10.18 13.32
N SER A 217 20.50 -9.22 12.44
CA SER A 217 21.90 -8.84 12.20
C SER A 217 22.61 -8.37 13.47
N ALA A 218 21.92 -7.63 14.33
CA ALA A 218 22.50 -7.08 15.54
C ALA A 218 22.66 -8.13 16.66
N TYR A 219 21.89 -9.22 16.62
CA TYR A 219 21.79 -10.17 17.73
C TYR A 219 22.34 -11.57 17.42
N ARG A 220 22.50 -11.94 16.15
CA ARG A 220 22.87 -13.32 15.79
C ARG A 220 24.17 -13.81 16.44
N GLU A 221 25.15 -12.93 16.64
CA GLU A 221 26.45 -13.25 17.25
C GLU A 221 26.33 -13.44 18.78
N GLU A 222 25.22 -13.04 19.38
CA GLU A 222 24.92 -13.24 20.80
C GLU A 222 24.32 -14.63 21.09
N ILE A 223 24.07 -15.42 20.04
CA ILE A 223 23.57 -16.79 20.13
C ILE A 223 24.70 -17.75 19.77
N ASP A 224 25.12 -18.52 20.76
CA ASP A 224 26.17 -19.52 20.64
C ASP A 224 25.55 -20.92 20.61
N ILE A 225 25.77 -21.65 19.50
CA ILE A 225 25.37 -23.04 19.34
C ILE A 225 26.64 -23.88 19.49
N ARG A 226 26.66 -24.72 20.52
CA ARG A 226 27.88 -25.40 20.95
C ARG A 226 27.65 -26.81 21.43
N ASN A 227 28.75 -27.53 21.64
CA ASN A 227 28.77 -28.91 22.12
C ASN A 227 27.93 -29.84 21.22
N LEU A 228 27.95 -29.56 19.92
CA LEU A 228 27.26 -30.39 18.92
C LEU A 228 27.91 -31.77 18.89
N ARG A 229 27.08 -32.80 18.96
CA ARG A 229 27.51 -34.17 18.88
C ARG A 229 26.45 -35.06 18.27
N ARG A 230 26.90 -36.08 17.56
CA ARG A 230 26.10 -37.25 17.24
C ARG A 230 25.77 -38.03 18.52
N GLY A 231 24.55 -38.53 18.62
CA GLY A 231 24.14 -39.43 19.67
C GLY A 231 22.94 -40.27 19.25
N GLU A 232 22.42 -41.06 20.18
CA GLU A 232 21.19 -41.84 20.00
C GLU A 232 20.05 -41.22 20.82
N SER A 233 18.88 -41.18 20.22
CA SER A 233 17.62 -40.87 20.91
C SER A 233 17.22 -42.01 21.86
N ILE A 234 16.23 -41.76 22.71
CA ILE A 234 15.65 -42.79 23.60
C ILE A 234 15.14 -44.04 22.86
N THR A 235 14.90 -43.93 21.54
CA THR A 235 14.48 -45.03 20.67
C THR A 235 15.63 -45.68 19.91
N GLY A 236 16.90 -45.39 20.26
CA GLY A 236 18.09 -45.91 19.58
C GLY A 236 18.34 -45.35 18.17
N ARG A 237 17.62 -44.29 17.77
CA ARG A 237 17.78 -43.66 16.46
C ARG A 237 18.85 -42.57 16.49
N PRO A 238 19.66 -42.40 15.42
CA PRO A 238 20.67 -41.36 15.36
C PRO A 238 20.05 -39.96 15.47
N GLY A 239 20.77 -39.07 16.13
CA GLY A 239 20.35 -37.69 16.30
C GLY A 239 21.53 -36.76 16.57
N VAL A 240 21.23 -35.46 16.49
CA VAL A 240 22.14 -34.38 16.84
C VAL A 240 21.71 -33.81 18.17
N PHE A 241 22.67 -33.63 19.08
CA PHE A 241 22.46 -33.03 20.39
C PHE A 241 23.43 -31.88 20.58
N GLY A 242 22.99 -30.86 21.30
CA GLY A 242 23.82 -29.70 21.58
C GLY A 242 23.22 -28.81 22.64
N GLU A 243 23.80 -27.62 22.76
CA GLU A 243 23.34 -26.56 23.62
C GLU A 243 23.29 -25.25 22.85
N VAL A 244 22.23 -24.48 23.08
CA VAL A 244 22.16 -23.09 22.67
C VAL A 244 22.32 -22.19 23.89
N LYS A 245 23.21 -21.21 23.80
CA LYS A 245 23.46 -20.18 24.81
C LYS A 245 23.04 -18.83 24.26
N ASN A 246 22.25 -18.10 25.04
CA ASN A 246 21.95 -16.69 24.78
C ASN A 246 22.85 -15.82 25.66
N SER A 247 23.85 -15.19 25.06
CA SER A 247 24.77 -14.28 25.75
C SER A 247 24.31 -12.82 25.69
N GLY A 248 23.33 -12.52 24.85
CA GLY A 248 22.80 -11.18 24.67
C GLY A 248 21.75 -10.78 25.71
N GLY A 249 21.31 -9.53 25.61
CA GLY A 249 20.41 -8.89 26.57
C GLY A 249 18.91 -9.11 26.37
N ARG A 250 18.47 -9.89 25.36
CA ARG A 250 17.05 -10.08 25.02
C ARG A 250 16.60 -11.52 25.24
N THR A 251 15.35 -11.72 25.63
CA THR A 251 14.77 -13.07 25.71
C THR A 251 14.41 -13.57 24.31
N VAL A 252 14.93 -14.75 23.92
CA VAL A 252 14.62 -15.39 22.64
C VAL A 252 13.43 -16.34 22.80
N THR A 253 12.40 -16.15 22.00
CA THR A 253 11.19 -16.99 21.96
C THR A 253 11.21 -18.00 20.84
N LYS A 254 11.86 -17.70 19.70
CA LYS A 254 12.06 -18.68 18.62
C LYS A 254 13.46 -18.55 18.04
N LEU A 255 14.09 -19.68 17.76
CA LEU A 255 15.38 -19.75 17.09
C LEU A 255 15.27 -20.78 15.98
N TYR A 256 15.51 -20.38 14.74
CA TYR A 256 15.52 -21.27 13.59
C TYR A 256 16.95 -21.45 13.09
N VAL A 257 17.38 -22.70 12.96
CA VAL A 257 18.77 -23.06 12.66
C VAL A 257 18.77 -24.12 11.58
N ARG A 258 19.64 -23.96 10.59
CA ARG A 258 20.00 -25.01 9.64
C ARG A 258 21.23 -25.75 10.14
N PHE A 259 21.17 -27.06 10.09
CA PHE A 259 22.24 -27.97 10.45
C PHE A 259 22.73 -28.64 9.17
N TYR A 260 24.03 -28.55 8.92
CA TYR A 260 24.71 -29.20 7.80
C TYR A 260 25.43 -30.44 8.32
N PHE A 261 25.06 -31.62 7.82
CA PHE A 261 25.68 -32.89 8.18
C PHE A 261 26.92 -33.10 7.31
N LEU A 262 28.09 -33.25 7.93
CA LEU A 262 29.36 -33.28 7.22
C LEU A 262 29.88 -34.72 7.06
N ASP A 263 30.45 -35.03 5.90
CA ASP A 263 31.22 -36.25 5.72
C ASP A 263 32.57 -36.21 6.45
N ALA A 264 33.35 -37.28 6.33
CA ALA A 264 34.68 -37.37 6.94
C ALA A 264 35.71 -36.36 6.37
N SER A 265 35.41 -35.72 5.24
CA SER A 265 36.23 -34.66 4.64
C SER A 265 35.83 -33.25 5.08
N GLY A 266 34.73 -33.12 5.82
CA GLY A 266 34.15 -31.83 6.21
C GLY A 266 33.19 -31.24 5.17
N THR A 267 32.76 -32.03 4.18
CA THR A 267 31.84 -31.57 3.12
C THR A 267 30.39 -31.83 3.52
N PRO A 268 29.47 -30.85 3.37
CA PRO A 268 28.04 -31.09 3.62
C PRO A 268 27.45 -32.15 2.68
N VAL A 269 26.84 -33.19 3.24
CA VAL A 269 26.17 -34.28 2.51
C VAL A 269 24.66 -34.31 2.72
N ALA A 270 24.16 -33.63 3.75
CA ALA A 270 22.73 -33.42 3.99
C ALA A 270 22.51 -32.13 4.79
N GLU A 271 21.28 -31.62 4.77
CA GLU A 271 20.87 -30.48 5.60
C GLU A 271 19.51 -30.75 6.27
N ALA A 272 19.33 -30.23 7.48
CA ALA A 272 18.04 -30.21 8.15
C ALA A 272 17.83 -28.89 8.88
N SER A 273 16.59 -28.43 8.95
CA SER A 273 16.25 -27.24 9.73
C SER A 273 15.53 -27.65 11.01
N HIS A 274 15.93 -27.04 12.13
CA HIS A 274 15.36 -27.33 13.44
C HIS A 274 15.14 -26.04 14.24
N ARG A 275 14.29 -26.12 15.27
CA ARG A 275 13.94 -25.00 16.15
C ARG A 275 14.35 -25.31 17.59
N PRO A 276 15.64 -25.14 17.96
CA PRO A 276 16.10 -25.42 19.32
C PRO A 276 15.32 -24.66 20.40
N ILE A 277 14.87 -23.44 20.04
CA ILE A 277 13.97 -22.63 20.85
C ILE A 277 12.67 -22.44 20.07
N LEU A 278 11.54 -22.82 20.68
CA LEU A 278 10.20 -22.60 20.16
C LEU A 278 9.22 -22.40 21.31
N ALA A 279 9.13 -21.18 21.84
CA ALA A 279 8.18 -20.80 22.89
C ALA A 279 6.85 -20.37 22.26
N THR A 280 6.07 -21.33 21.74
CA THR A 280 4.75 -21.06 21.16
C THR A 280 3.59 -21.48 22.06
N HIS A 281 3.82 -22.34 23.05
CA HIS A 281 2.78 -22.91 23.93
C HIS A 281 3.15 -22.70 25.42
N SER A 282 2.21 -22.96 26.34
CA SER A 282 2.38 -22.71 27.79
C SER A 282 3.59 -23.39 28.42
N ASP A 283 4.01 -24.52 27.84
CA ASP A 283 5.01 -25.39 28.43
C ASP A 283 6.42 -25.16 27.86
N ASP A 284 6.52 -24.39 26.78
CA ASP A 284 7.79 -24.08 26.13
C ASP A 284 8.45 -22.84 26.74
N VAL A 285 9.59 -23.05 27.39
CA VAL A 285 10.32 -21.97 28.07
C VAL A 285 11.17 -21.16 27.07
N PRO A 286 10.97 -19.83 26.98
CA PRO A 286 11.85 -18.93 26.23
C PRO A 286 13.29 -18.95 26.77
N LEU A 287 14.26 -18.66 25.91
CA LEU A 287 15.67 -18.59 26.30
C LEU A 287 16.02 -17.17 26.78
N LYS A 288 16.00 -16.99 28.10
CA LYS A 288 16.33 -15.71 28.77
C LYS A 288 17.79 -15.27 28.54
N PRO A 289 18.11 -13.99 28.73
CA PRO A 289 19.50 -13.49 28.72
C PRO A 289 20.39 -14.30 29.65
N ASN A 290 21.59 -14.63 29.20
CA ASN A 290 22.59 -15.44 29.90
C ASN A 290 22.17 -16.88 30.23
N TYR A 291 21.09 -17.40 29.66
CA TYR A 291 20.67 -18.80 29.88
C TYR A 291 21.16 -19.70 28.75
N ALA A 292 21.31 -20.98 29.06
CA ALA A 292 21.60 -22.02 28.09
C ALA A 292 20.52 -23.09 28.13
N LYS A 293 20.22 -23.70 26.98
CA LYS A 293 19.24 -24.79 26.85
C LYS A 293 19.82 -25.90 25.98
N LYS A 294 19.75 -27.13 26.49
CA LYS A 294 20.08 -28.32 25.71
C LYS A 294 18.97 -28.60 24.71
N PHE A 295 19.36 -29.06 23.52
CA PHE A 295 18.43 -29.51 22.50
C PHE A 295 18.90 -30.83 21.89
N GLY A 296 17.98 -31.52 21.22
CA GLY A 296 18.31 -32.64 20.37
C GLY A 296 17.19 -32.95 19.40
N PHE A 297 17.54 -33.43 18.21
CA PHE A 297 16.58 -33.82 17.18
C PHE A 297 17.09 -35.05 16.42
N ARG A 298 16.15 -35.78 15.80
CA ARG A 298 16.44 -36.97 15.02
C ARG A 298 17.07 -36.61 13.68
N ALA A 299 18.03 -37.43 13.26
CA ALA A 299 18.72 -37.33 11.98
C ALA A 299 18.35 -38.55 11.12
N ASP A 300 17.06 -38.87 11.06
CA ASP A 300 16.55 -40.13 10.48
C ASP A 300 16.80 -40.21 8.96
N ASP A 301 16.82 -39.06 8.26
CA ASP A 301 16.96 -38.98 6.80
C ASP A 301 18.40 -38.69 6.33
N VAL A 302 19.38 -38.74 7.23
CA VAL A 302 20.77 -38.46 6.89
C VAL A 302 21.41 -39.69 6.25
N THR A 303 22.14 -39.47 5.15
CA THR A 303 22.78 -40.54 4.38
C THR A 303 23.88 -41.24 5.17
N SER A 304 24.26 -42.44 4.75
CA SER A 304 25.39 -43.19 5.34
C SER A 304 26.74 -42.49 5.18
N GLU A 305 26.83 -41.44 4.36
CA GLU A 305 28.04 -40.65 4.12
C GLU A 305 28.35 -39.68 5.27
N TRP A 306 27.40 -39.44 6.18
CA TRP A 306 27.60 -38.56 7.33
C TRP A 306 28.68 -39.11 8.28
N GLY A 307 29.76 -38.34 8.44
CA GLY A 307 30.91 -38.67 9.28
C GLY A 307 30.66 -38.50 10.78
N GLY A 308 29.56 -37.84 11.17
CA GLY A 308 29.18 -37.58 12.56
C GLY A 308 29.30 -36.10 12.97
N ASP A 309 30.04 -35.30 12.19
CA ASP A 309 30.21 -33.87 12.43
C ASP A 309 29.03 -33.06 11.86
N VAL A 310 28.78 -31.91 12.47
CA VAL A 310 27.65 -31.04 12.13
C VAL A 310 28.10 -29.58 12.22
N ASP A 311 27.81 -28.81 11.19
CA ASP A 311 27.92 -27.34 11.20
C ASP A 311 26.53 -26.70 11.29
N THR A 312 26.46 -25.44 11.69
CA THR A 312 25.20 -24.75 11.94
C THR A 312 25.15 -23.33 11.43
N GLU A 313 23.95 -22.93 11.05
CA GLU A 313 23.67 -21.60 10.54
C GLU A 313 22.35 -21.09 11.11
N ILE A 314 22.42 -19.96 11.81
CA ILE A 314 21.21 -19.32 12.34
C ILE A 314 20.48 -18.63 11.19
N LEU A 315 19.20 -18.98 11.01
CA LEU A 315 18.35 -18.46 9.95
C LEU A 315 17.40 -17.36 10.45
N SER A 316 16.89 -17.47 11.68
CA SER A 316 15.93 -16.52 12.24
C SER A 316 15.95 -16.50 13.76
N ILE A 317 15.69 -15.33 14.33
CA ILE A 317 15.59 -15.11 15.78
C ILE A 317 14.32 -14.29 16.06
N ARG A 318 13.47 -14.78 16.95
CA ARG A 318 12.30 -14.06 17.48
C ARG A 318 12.48 -13.82 18.96
N PHE A 319 12.05 -12.65 19.41
CA PHE A 319 12.19 -12.21 20.80
C PHE A 319 10.84 -12.24 21.50
N ALA A 320 10.86 -12.20 22.83
CA ALA A 320 9.68 -11.77 23.57
C ALA A 320 9.58 -10.25 23.40
N ASP A 321 8.47 -9.78 22.85
CA ASP A 321 8.13 -8.36 22.84
C ASP A 321 7.93 -7.83 24.27
#